data_AF-A0A7R9DX13-F1
#
_entry.id   AF-A0A7R9DX13-F1
#
_cell.length_a   1.000
_cell.length_b   1.000
_cell.length_c   1.000
_cell.angle_alpha   90.00
_cell.angle_beta   90.00
_cell.angle_gamma   90.00
#
_symmetry.space_group_name_H-M   'P 1'
#
loop_
_entity.id
_entity.type
_entity.pdbx_description
1 polymer ?
#
loop_
_entity_poly.entity_id
_entity_poly.type
_entity_poly.pdbx_seq_one_letter_code
_entity_poly.pdbx_strand_id
1 'polypeptide(L)'
;VQLETLDATVLNNTIKAGIEVVFFNRVPKVGSQTFMELIRRMSLRNQFGFHRDHIQRVETIRLAPSDQVNLALHVNSYTPPAVYVKHVCFTNFTQ
;
A
#
# COMPACT_ATOMS: atom_id res chain seq x y z
N VAL A 1 -2.07 -12.18 -27.15
CA VAL A 1 -0.76 -12.67 -27.64
C VAL A 1 0.43 -11.79 -27.21
N GLN A 2 0.32 -10.46 -27.03
CA GLN A 2 1.45 -9.65 -26.51
C GLN A 2 1.64 -9.68 -24.97
N LEU A 3 0.58 -10.00 -24.22
CA LEU A 3 0.63 -10.08 -22.75
C LEU A 3 1.30 -11.38 -22.24
N GLU A 4 1.31 -12.44 -23.05
CA GLU A 4 1.83 -13.77 -22.65
C GLU A 4 3.36 -13.83 -22.62
N THR A 5 4.04 -12.88 -23.29
CA THR A 5 5.50 -12.80 -23.33
C THR A 5 6.07 -11.82 -22.29
N LEU A 6 5.22 -11.19 -21.47
CA LEU A 6 5.66 -10.26 -20.44
C LEU A 6 6.04 -11.02 -19.17
N ASP A 7 7.30 -10.87 -18.78
CA ASP A 7 7.78 -11.36 -17.49
C ASP A 7 7.45 -10.34 -16.39
N ALA A 8 6.62 -10.76 -15.43
CA ALA A 8 6.21 -9.92 -14.30
C ALA A 8 7.40 -9.44 -13.46
N THR A 9 8.49 -10.21 -13.40
CA THR A 9 9.70 -9.81 -12.67
C THR A 9 10.44 -8.68 -13.37
N VAL A 10 10.50 -8.71 -14.70
CA VAL A 10 11.12 -7.65 -15.52
C VAL A 10 10.30 -6.36 -15.47
N LEU A 11 8.98 -6.47 -15.35
CA LEU A 11 8.08 -5.31 -15.21
C LEU A 11 8.03 -4.75 -13.78
N ASN A 12 8.60 -5.44 -12.80
CA ASN A 12 8.54 -5.04 -11.40
C ASN A 12 9.57 -3.94 -11.10
N ASN A 13 9.12 -2.68 -11.13
CA ASN A 13 9.95 -1.53 -10.76
C ASN A 13 10.38 -1.51 -9.28
N THR A 14 9.80 -2.37 -8.44
CA THR A 14 10.15 -2.51 -7.02
C THR A 14 10.94 -3.79 -6.72
N ILE A 15 11.59 -4.41 -7.72
CA ILE A 15 12.34 -5.66 -7.56
C ILE A 15 13.48 -5.59 -6.50
N LYS A 16 13.99 -4.39 -6.21
CA LYS A 16 15.02 -4.15 -5.19
C LYS A 16 14.45 -3.71 -3.83
N ALA A 17 13.14 -3.78 -3.63
CA ALA A 17 12.54 -3.46 -2.34
C ALA A 17 13.03 -4.44 -1.26
N GLY A 18 13.39 -3.93 -0.08
CA GLY A 18 13.86 -4.76 1.04
C GLY A 18 12.75 -5.51 1.79
N ILE A 19 11.49 -5.23 1.46
CA ILE A 19 10.31 -5.83 2.09
C ILE A 19 9.16 -5.91 1.07
N GLU A 20 8.38 -6.99 1.13
CA GLU A 20 7.21 -7.21 0.26
C GLU A 20 5.93 -6.62 0.88
N VAL A 21 6.01 -5.38 1.35
CA VAL A 21 4.86 -4.63 1.89
C VAL A 21 4.61 -3.40 1.04
N VAL A 22 3.41 -3.30 0.48
CA VAL A 22 2.97 -2.14 -0.29
C VAL A 22 2.22 -1.18 0.63
N PHE A 23 2.74 0.03 0.76
CA PHE A 23 1.99 1.13 1.34
C PHE A 23 1.21 1.88 0.26
N PHE A 24 -0.12 1.84 0.33
CA PHE A 24 -0.99 2.59 -0.56
C PHE A 24 -1.58 3.81 0.15
N ASN A 25 -0.85 4.93 0.09
CA ASN A 25 -1.29 6.25 0.51
C ASN A 25 -2.33 6.81 -0.49
N ARG A 26 -3.58 6.38 -0.35
CA ARG A 26 -4.64 6.64 -1.32
C ARG A 26 -5.13 8.08 -1.28
N VAL A 27 -5.52 8.60 -2.45
CA VAL A 27 -6.19 9.92 -2.60
C VAL A 27 -7.68 9.71 -2.93
N PRO A 28 -8.62 10.48 -2.38
CA PRO A 28 -10.04 10.34 -2.67
C PRO A 28 -10.38 10.84 -4.07
N LYS A 29 -11.50 10.34 -4.63
CA LYS A 29 -12.10 10.81 -5.90
C LYS A 29 -11.26 10.62 -7.18
N VAL A 30 -10.18 9.85 -7.12
CA VAL A 30 -9.33 9.50 -8.28
C VAL A 30 -9.45 8.02 -8.67
N GLY A 31 -10.57 7.37 -8.35
CA GLY A 31 -10.76 5.94 -8.60
C GLY A 31 -10.10 5.00 -7.57
N SER A 32 -9.53 5.54 -6.49
CA SER A 32 -8.83 4.76 -5.46
C SER A 32 -9.70 3.73 -4.73
N GLN A 33 -11.02 3.92 -4.69
CA GLN A 33 -11.93 2.90 -4.13
C GLN A 33 -11.99 1.65 -5.00
N THR A 34 -12.14 1.81 -6.32
CA THR A 34 -12.17 0.71 -7.27
C THR A 34 -10.85 -0.06 -7.26
N PHE A 35 -9.72 0.65 -7.21
CA PHE A 35 -8.40 0.03 -7.13
C PHE A 35 -8.19 -0.73 -5.80
N MET A 36 -8.64 -0.18 -4.68
CA MET A 36 -8.60 -0.87 -3.39
C MET A 36 -9.44 -2.17 -3.39
N GLU A 37 -10.61 -2.15 -4.00
CA GLU A 37 -11.44 -3.36 -4.14
C GLU A 37 -10.77 -4.42 -5.03
N LEU A 38 -10.09 -4.00 -6.10
CA LEU A 38 -9.28 -4.91 -6.93
C LEU A 38 -8.17 -5.56 -6.10
N ILE A 39 -7.38 -4.77 -5.35
CA ILE A 39 -6.32 -5.27 -4.48
C ILE A 39 -6.88 -6.28 -3.47
N ARG A 40 -8.02 -5.97 -2.84
CA ARG A 40 -8.68 -6.87 -1.89
C ARG A 40 -9.04 -8.22 -2.52
N ARG A 41 -9.54 -8.23 -3.75
CA ARG A 41 -9.84 -9.50 -4.46
C ARG A 41 -8.57 -10.26 -4.83
N MET A 42 -7.53 -9.55 -5.25
CA MET A 42 -6.22 -10.15 -5.52
C MET A 42 -5.59 -10.72 -4.26
N SER A 43 -5.80 -10.11 -3.09
CA SER A 43 -5.25 -10.61 -1.83
C SER A 43 -5.78 -11.99 -1.47
N LEU A 44 -7.06 -12.24 -1.74
CA LEU A 44 -7.69 -13.54 -1.55
C LEU A 44 -7.13 -14.59 -2.53
N ARG A 45 -6.92 -14.22 -3.79
CA ARG A 45 -6.44 -15.13 -4.83
C ARG A 45 -4.95 -15.44 -4.70
N ASN A 46 -4.14 -14.43 -4.37
CA ASN A 46 -2.68 -14.49 -4.33
C ASN A 46 -2.13 -14.64 -2.91
N GLN A 47 -2.99 -14.81 -1.90
CA GLN A 47 -2.65 -15.12 -0.52
C GLN A 47 -1.70 -14.10 0.14
N PHE A 48 -2.03 -12.81 0.04
CA PHE A 48 -1.30 -11.74 0.74
C PHE A 48 -2.21 -10.98 1.73
N GLY A 49 -1.61 -10.36 2.75
CA GLY A 49 -2.32 -9.59 3.77
C GLY A 49 -2.94 -8.32 3.21
N PHE A 50 -4.23 -8.08 3.47
CA PHE A 50 -4.90 -6.84 3.09
C PHE A 50 -5.36 -6.08 4.35
N HIS A 51 -4.75 -4.92 4.58
CA HIS A 51 -4.99 -4.08 5.74
C HIS A 51 -5.45 -2.69 5.28
N ARG A 52 -6.41 -2.11 6.00
CA ARG A 52 -6.87 -0.75 5.76
C ARG A 52 -7.03 0.00 7.07
N ASP A 53 -6.81 1.30 7.01
CA ASP A 53 -7.10 2.17 8.13
C ASP A 53 -8.60 2.15 8.48
N HIS A 54 -8.89 2.38 9.77
CA HIS A 54 -10.27 2.49 10.22
C HIS A 54 -10.88 3.81 9.75
N ILE A 55 -12.15 3.78 9.36
CA ILE A 55 -12.86 4.99 8.93
C ILE A 55 -13.07 5.88 10.14
N GLN A 56 -12.54 7.11 10.08
CA GLN A 56 -12.70 8.13 11.10
C GLN A 56 -13.61 9.26 10.58
N ARG A 57 -14.29 9.97 11.51
CA ARG A 57 -15.14 11.12 11.15
C ARG A 57 -14.33 12.31 10.61
N VAL A 58 -13.09 12.45 11.10
CA VAL A 58 -12.12 13.46 10.67
C VAL A 58 -10.82 12.74 10.39
N GLU A 59 -10.29 12.88 9.17
CA GLU A 59 -9.03 12.28 8.77
C GLU A 59 -7.91 13.34 8.78
N THR A 60 -6.78 13.01 9.41
CA THR A 60 -5.58 13.86 9.37
C THR A 60 -4.74 13.46 8.17
N ILE A 61 -4.79 14.25 7.10
CA ILE A 61 -4.16 13.91 5.82
C ILE A 61 -2.67 14.22 5.80
N ARG A 62 -2.27 15.35 6.38
CA ARG A 62 -0.87 15.76 6.53
C ARG A 62 -0.41 15.43 7.94
N LEU A 63 0.38 14.37 8.06
CA LEU A 63 0.91 13.91 9.33
C LEU A 63 2.11 14.76 9.76
N ALA A 64 2.21 15.04 11.06
CA ALA A 64 3.42 15.60 11.65
C ALA A 64 4.58 14.58 11.53
N PRO A 65 5.85 15.02 11.58
CA PRO A 65 6.99 14.10 11.43
C PRO A 65 6.97 12.91 12.41
N SER A 66 6.60 13.13 13.67
CA SER A 66 6.44 12.07 14.67
C SER A 66 5.39 11.03 14.27
N ASP A 67 4.27 11.48 13.70
CA ASP A 67 3.20 10.60 13.26
C ASP A 67 3.57 9.84 11.98
N GLN A 68 4.41 10.43 11.13
CA GLN A 68 4.98 9.75 9.97
C GLN A 68 5.88 8.59 10.37
N VAL A 69 6.74 8.79 11.38
CA VAL A 69 7.57 7.71 11.96
C VAL A 69 6.70 6.59 12.52
N ASN A 70 5.67 6.94 13.32
CA ASN A 70 4.74 5.96 13.86
C ASN A 70 4.01 5.17 12.76
N LEU A 71 3.59 5.86 11.68
CA LEU A 71 2.96 5.22 10.53
C LEU A 71 3.93 4.29 9.80
N ALA A 72 5.18 4.72 9.57
CA ALA A 72 6.21 3.90 8.91
C ALA A 72 6.50 2.62 9.72
N LEU A 73 6.66 2.73 11.04
CA LEU A 73 6.82 1.59 11.94
C LEU A 73 5.62 0.65 11.90
N HIS A 74 4.40 1.20 11.92
CA HIS A 74 3.18 0.40 11.84
C HIS A 74 3.10 -0.35 10.49
N VAL A 75 3.37 0.31 9.37
CA VAL A 75 3.40 -0.34 8.04
C VAL A 75 4.46 -1.45 7.99
N ASN A 76 5.65 -1.20 8.54
CA ASN A 76 6.74 -2.18 8.60
C ASN A 76 6.46 -3.38 9.53
N SER A 77 5.47 -3.29 10.42
CA SER A 77 5.11 -4.37 11.34
C SER A 77 4.26 -5.47 10.71
N TYR A 78 3.68 -5.24 9.53
CA TYR A 78 2.88 -6.26 8.85
C TYR A 78 3.75 -7.40 8.32
N THR A 79 3.29 -8.64 8.50
CA THR A 79 3.93 -9.83 7.93
C THR A 79 3.84 -9.79 6.40
N PRO A 80 4.96 -9.78 5.67
CA PRO A 80 4.94 -9.83 4.21
C PRO A 80 4.49 -11.22 3.68
N PRO A 81 3.86 -11.31 2.49
CA PRO A 81 3.49 -10.21 1.61
C PRO A 81 2.20 -9.51 2.09
N ALA A 82 2.17 -8.18 2.05
CA ALA A 82 1.00 -7.44 2.51
C ALA A 82 0.80 -6.07 1.83
N VAL A 83 -0.40 -5.53 1.95
CA VAL A 83 -0.76 -4.17 1.53
C VAL A 83 -1.44 -3.45 2.69
N TYR A 84 -1.00 -2.23 2.99
CA TYR A 84 -1.69 -1.33 3.91
C TYR A 84 -2.21 -0.08 3.19
N VAL A 85 -3.50 0.21 3.36
CA VAL A 85 -4.19 1.31 2.68
C VAL A 85 -4.60 2.39 3.69
N LYS A 86 -4.18 3.65 3.46
CA LYS A 86 -4.54 4.80 4.30
C LYS A 86 -4.69 6.08 3.48
N HIS A 87 -5.63 6.94 3.85
CA HIS A 87 -5.77 8.26 3.25
C HIS A 87 -4.87 9.27 3.97
N VAL A 88 -3.65 9.42 3.46
CA VAL A 88 -2.63 10.37 3.95
C VAL A 88 -1.76 10.84 2.80
N CYS A 89 -1.05 11.95 3.00
CA CYS A 89 0.04 12.37 2.13
C CYS A 89 1.23 11.39 2.20
N PHE A 90 2.24 11.65 1.36
CA PHE A 90 3.51 10.93 1.40
C PHE A 90 4.07 10.85 2.83
N THR A 91 4.57 9.68 3.18
CA THR A 91 5.24 9.38 4.45
C THR A 91 6.66 8.96 4.11
N ASN A 92 7.66 9.59 4.72
CA ASN A 92 9.04 9.22 4.47
C ASN A 92 9.44 8.01 5.34
N PHE A 93 9.88 6.92 4.71
CA PHE A 93 10.32 5.70 5.38
C PHE A 93 11.84 5.70 5.67
N THR A 94 12.58 6.73 5.28
CA THR A 94 14.02 6.87 5.52
C THR A 94 14.37 7.76 6.71
N GLN A 95 13.37 8.38 7.35
CA GLN A 95 13.51 9.27 8.50
C GLN A 95 12.88 8.65 9.74
#